data_AF-A0A920H4Z8-F1
#
_entry.id   AF-A0A920H4Z8-F1
#
_cell.length_a   1.000
_cell.length_b   1.000
_cell.length_c   1.000
_cell.angle_alpha   90.00
_cell.angle_beta   90.00
_cell.angle_gamma   90.00
#
_symmetry.space_group_name_H-M   'P 1'
#
loop_
_entity.id
_entity.type
_entity.pdbx_description
1 polymer ?
#
loop_
_entity_poly.entity_id
_entity_poly.type
_entity_poly.pdbx_seq_one_letter_code
_entity_poly.pdbx_strand_id
1 'polypeptide(L)'
;MTKAFLAVEGSQAAASSRIHNITEELTQVVHEKLIRRLPEGGTFHIEDIQDQVELSLMRSGEHKVARSYVLYREERSKERKHDNELNIPNNQNAQSDKQSSINVKNKSGDLSPINF
;
A
#
# COMPACT_ATOMS: atom_id res chain seq x y z
N MET A 1 -3.33 10.12 9.19
CA MET A 1 -4.18 11.31 8.94
C MET A 1 -3.53 12.58 9.49
N THR A 2 -2.96 12.57 10.71
CA THR A 2 -2.26 13.73 11.31
C THR A 2 -1.23 14.39 10.40
N LYS A 3 -0.39 13.63 9.68
CA LYS A 3 0.58 14.19 8.72
C LYS A 3 -0.09 15.05 7.63
N ALA A 4 -1.26 14.64 7.14
CA ALA A 4 -2.00 15.39 6.14
C ALA A 4 -2.61 16.68 6.73
N PHE A 5 -3.09 16.64 7.98
CA PHE A 5 -3.54 17.84 8.69
C PHE A 5 -2.38 18.83 8.91
N LEU A 6 -1.22 18.34 9.36
CA LEU A 6 -0.03 19.18 9.57
C LEU A 6 0.49 19.81 8.27
N ALA A 7 0.41 19.08 7.16
CA ALA A 7 0.79 19.60 5.85
C ALA A 7 -0.11 20.77 5.39
N VAL A 8 -1.36 20.85 5.88
CA VAL A 8 -2.32 21.91 5.50
C VAL A 8 -2.33 23.06 6.51
N GLU A 9 -2.35 22.74 7.80
CA GLU A 9 -2.56 23.69 8.90
C GLU A 9 -1.24 24.20 9.50
N GLY A 10 -0.10 23.61 9.13
CA GLY A 10 1.23 24.00 9.57
C GLY A 10 1.65 23.41 10.92
N SER A 11 2.83 23.80 11.41
CA SER A 11 3.44 23.23 12.62
C SER A 11 2.68 23.56 13.91
N GLN A 12 1.96 24.70 13.97
CA GLN A 12 1.12 25.04 15.12
C GLN A 12 -0.04 24.05 15.35
N ALA A 13 -0.45 23.36 14.30
CA ALA A 13 -1.49 22.34 14.35
C ALA A 13 -1.07 21.06 15.10
N ALA A 14 0.24 20.85 15.34
CA ALA A 14 0.74 19.68 16.06
C ALA A 14 0.32 19.62 17.52
N ALA A 15 0.12 20.77 18.16
CA ALA A 15 -0.36 20.87 19.54
C ALA A 15 -1.89 21.08 19.61
N SER A 16 -2.59 21.06 18.49
CA SER A 16 -4.02 21.38 18.45
C SER A 16 -4.87 20.19 18.93
N SER A 17 -5.57 20.39 20.04
CA SER A 17 -6.57 19.43 20.55
C SER A 17 -7.68 19.18 19.53
N ARG A 18 -8.10 20.20 18.77
CA ARG A 18 -9.09 20.07 17.69
C ARG A 18 -8.66 19.03 16.66
N ILE A 19 -7.42 19.10 16.18
CA ILE A 19 -6.91 18.18 15.15
C ILE A 19 -6.78 16.76 15.70
N HIS A 20 -6.37 16.63 16.97
CA HIS A 20 -6.33 15.34 17.63
C HIS A 20 -7.73 14.71 17.68
N ASN A 21 -8.72 15.46 18.17
CA ASN A 21 -10.11 14.99 18.28
C ASN A 21 -10.69 14.60 16.92
N ILE A 22 -10.51 15.43 15.88
CA ILE A 22 -10.98 15.11 14.52
C ILE A 22 -10.28 13.86 13.99
N THR A 23 -8.97 13.73 14.21
CA THR A 23 -8.22 12.55 13.76
C THR A 23 -8.71 11.28 14.45
N GLU A 24 -8.96 11.36 15.75
CA GLU A 24 -9.49 10.24 16.54
C GLU A 24 -10.89 9.84 16.07
N GLU A 25 -11.80 10.81 15.90
CA GLU A 25 -13.15 10.56 15.41
C GLU A 25 -13.15 9.89 14.03
N LEU A 26 -12.37 10.43 13.09
CA LEU A 26 -12.27 9.86 11.75
C LEU A 26 -11.62 8.46 11.76
N THR A 27 -10.66 8.22 12.66
CA THR A 27 -10.05 6.90 12.83
C THR A 27 -11.09 5.88 13.31
N GLN A 28 -11.93 6.26 14.28
CA GLN A 28 -13.00 5.40 14.78
C GLN A 28 -14.02 5.08 13.68
N VAL A 29 -14.42 6.06 12.88
CA VAL A 29 -15.34 5.86 11.74
C VAL A 29 -14.75 4.90 10.70
N VAL A 30 -13.46 5.03 10.38
CA VAL A 30 -12.77 4.12 9.46
C VAL A 30 -12.71 2.70 10.03
N HIS A 31 -12.32 2.58 11.29
CA HIS A 31 -12.24 1.30 11.99
C HIS A 31 -13.59 0.56 11.99
N GLU A 32 -14.68 1.24 12.37
CA GLU A 32 -16.02 0.65 12.36
C GLU A 32 -16.46 0.19 10.97
N LYS A 33 -16.16 0.96 9.92
CA LYS A 33 -16.48 0.58 8.54
C LYS A 33 -15.72 -0.66 8.09
N LEU A 34 -14.44 -0.79 8.47
CA LEU A 34 -13.61 -1.94 8.09
C LEU A 34 -14.11 -3.21 8.80
N ILE A 35 -14.30 -3.16 10.12
CA ILE A 35 -14.76 -4.33 10.89
C ILE A 35 -16.15 -4.80 10.45
N ARG A 36 -17.05 -3.88 10.09
CA ARG A 36 -18.38 -4.25 9.55
C ARG A 36 -18.31 -5.01 8.22
N ARG A 37 -17.25 -4.84 7.43
CA ARG A 37 -17.06 -5.56 6.15
C ARG A 37 -16.53 -6.98 6.36
N LEU A 38 -15.79 -7.22 7.44
CA LEU A 38 -15.17 -8.50 7.78
C LEU A 38 -15.50 -8.88 9.24
N PRO A 39 -16.77 -9.22 9.55
CA PRO A 39 -17.22 -9.45 10.93
C PRO A 39 -16.57 -10.68 11.58
N GLU A 40 -16.28 -11.71 10.78
CA GLU A 40 -15.58 -12.94 11.20
C GLU A 40 -14.04 -12.74 11.26
N GLY A 41 -13.56 -11.52 11.01
CA GLY A 41 -12.14 -11.21 10.89
C GLY A 41 -11.56 -11.57 9.53
N GLY A 42 -10.23 -11.45 9.40
CA GLY A 42 -9.47 -11.69 8.18
C GLY A 42 -8.39 -10.64 7.96
N THR A 43 -7.85 -10.59 6.74
CA THR A 43 -6.78 -9.66 6.37
C THR A 43 -7.33 -8.59 5.43
N PHE A 44 -6.98 -7.33 5.65
CA PHE A 44 -7.28 -6.23 4.74
C PHE A 44 -6.06 -5.93 3.86
N HIS A 45 -6.30 -5.55 2.61
CA HIS A 45 -5.25 -4.87 1.86
C HIS A 45 -5.10 -3.46 2.44
N ILE A 46 -3.85 -2.99 2.55
CA ILE A 46 -3.56 -1.65 3.07
C ILE A 46 -4.20 -0.54 2.23
N GLU A 47 -4.50 -0.84 0.97
CA GLU A 47 -5.16 0.06 0.02
C GLU A 47 -6.63 0.25 0.37
N ASP A 48 -7.31 -0.79 0.87
CA ASP A 48 -8.70 -0.69 1.34
C ASP A 48 -8.82 0.28 2.53
N ILE A 49 -7.82 0.27 3.41
CA ILE A 49 -7.74 1.16 4.57
C ILE A 49 -7.53 2.61 4.09
N GLN A 50 -6.63 2.82 3.12
CA GLN A 50 -6.38 4.14 2.53
C GLN A 50 -7.65 4.71 1.89
N ASP A 51 -8.39 3.90 1.13
CA ASP A 51 -9.64 4.32 0.51
C ASP A 51 -10.71 4.69 1.55
N GLN A 52 -10.79 3.96 2.66
CA GLN A 52 -11.69 4.34 3.75
C GLN A 52 -11.29 5.64 4.46
N VAL A 53 -9.98 5.90 4.59
CA VAL A 53 -9.47 7.16 5.13
C VAL A 53 -9.84 8.33 4.22
N GLU A 54 -9.62 8.20 2.92
CA GLU A 54 -9.98 9.22 1.93
C GLU A 54 -11.48 9.50 1.90
N LEU A 55 -12.28 8.44 1.87
CA LEU A 55 -13.73 8.58 1.89
C LEU A 55 -14.21 9.28 3.17
N SER A 56 -13.60 8.99 4.31
CA SER A 56 -13.99 9.61 5.59
C SER A 56 -13.59 11.08 5.65
N LEU A 57 -12.40 11.46 5.15
CA LEU A 57 -11.98 12.86 5.02
C LEU A 57 -12.89 13.65 4.06
N MET A 58 -13.27 13.05 2.94
CA MET A 58 -14.18 13.70 1.98
C MET A 58 -15.57 13.91 2.59
N ARG A 59 -16.10 12.91 3.32
CA ARG A 59 -17.42 13.02 3.96
C ARG A 59 -17.46 14.01 5.13
N SER A 60 -16.35 14.25 5.81
CA SER A 60 -16.26 15.25 6.87
C SER A 60 -16.03 16.68 6.33
N GLY A 61 -15.99 16.86 4.99
CA GLY A 61 -15.75 18.16 4.37
C GLY A 61 -14.29 18.61 4.38
N GLU A 62 -13.36 17.76 4.84
CA GLU A 62 -11.94 18.08 4.99
C GLU A 62 -11.19 17.92 3.65
N HIS A 63 -11.68 18.55 2.60
CA HIS A 63 -11.24 18.33 1.22
C HIS A 63 -9.76 18.71 0.99
N LYS A 64 -9.28 19.77 1.65
CA LYS A 64 -7.87 20.19 1.55
C LYS A 64 -6.95 19.12 2.16
N VAL A 65 -7.35 18.56 3.30
CA VAL A 65 -6.61 17.51 3.99
C VAL A 65 -6.68 16.21 3.19
N ALA A 66 -7.82 15.86 2.60
CA ALA A 66 -7.96 14.71 1.72
C ALA A 66 -6.99 14.79 0.53
N ARG A 67 -6.88 15.96 -0.12
CA ARG A 67 -5.92 16.18 -1.21
C ARG A 67 -4.48 15.99 -0.73
N SER A 68 -4.11 16.61 0.39
CA SER A 68 -2.76 16.46 0.95
C SER A 68 -2.44 15.03 1.35
N TYR A 69 -3.44 14.28 1.82
CA TYR A 69 -3.31 12.86 2.11
C TYR A 69 -3.01 12.04 0.85
N VAL A 70 -3.73 12.29 -0.25
CA VAL A 70 -3.51 11.62 -1.54
C VAL A 70 -2.08 11.87 -2.04
N LEU A 71 -1.63 13.13 -2.02
CA LEU A 71 -0.27 13.47 -2.44
C LEU A 71 0.79 12.77 -1.57
N TYR A 72 0.59 12.79 -0.25
CA TYR A 72 1.50 12.12 0.68
C TYR A 72 1.56 10.59 0.45
N ARG A 73 0.42 9.92 0.23
CA ARG A 73 0.43 8.47 -0.03
C ARG A 73 1.12 8.13 -1.37
N GLU A 74 0.95 8.98 -2.39
CA GLU A 74 1.57 8.78 -3.70
C GLU A 74 3.09 8.92 -3.62
N GLU A 75 3.58 9.93 -2.92
CA GLU A 75 5.01 10.13 -2.65
C GLU A 75 5.60 8.90 -1.94
N ARG A 76 4.96 8.43 -0.86
CA ARG A 76 5.39 7.22 -0.14
C ARG A 76 5.26 5.93 -0.97
N SER A 77 4.32 5.86 -1.90
CA SER A 77 4.19 4.75 -2.84
C SER A 77 5.36 4.72 -3.83
N LYS A 78 5.76 5.89 -4.35
CA LYS A 78 6.94 6.04 -5.21
C LYS A 78 8.23 5.69 -4.48
N GLU A 79 8.40 6.17 -3.24
CA GLU A 79 9.56 5.83 -2.41
C GLU A 79 9.65 4.32 -2.17
N ARG A 80 8.56 3.64 -1.79
CA ARG A 80 8.58 2.17 -1.61
C ARG A 80 8.93 1.42 -2.89
N LYS A 81 8.48 1.89 -4.06
CA LYS A 81 8.86 1.29 -5.34
C LYS A 81 10.35 1.47 -5.61
N HIS A 82 10.87 2.67 -5.38
CA HIS A 82 12.29 2.97 -5.53
C HIS A 82 13.15 2.14 -4.57
N ASP A 83 12.78 2.08 -3.29
CA ASP A 83 13.47 1.27 -2.29
C ASP A 83 13.43 -0.22 -2.64
N ASN A 84 12.32 -0.73 -3.17
CA ASN A 84 12.22 -2.11 -3.64
C ASN A 84 13.08 -2.37 -4.88
N GLU A 85 13.19 -1.42 -5.81
CA GLU A 85 14.07 -1.50 -6.99
C GLU A 85 15.55 -1.49 -6.59
N LEU A 86 15.91 -0.70 -5.57
CA LEU A 86 17.28 -0.65 -5.02
C LEU A 86 17.60 -1.85 -4.13
N ASN A 87 16.61 -2.40 -3.42
CA ASN A 87 16.73 -3.60 -2.60
C ASN A 87 16.40 -4.89 -3.35
N ILE A 88 16.37 -4.89 -4.69
CA ILE A 88 16.46 -6.15 -5.42
C ILE A 88 17.84 -6.72 -5.03
N PRO A 89 17.92 -7.82 -4.23
CA PRO A 89 19.21 -8.46 -4.02
C PRO A 89 19.73 -8.75 -5.41
N ASN A 90 20.99 -8.38 -5.67
CA ASN A 90 21.68 -8.55 -6.93
C ASN A 90 21.81 -10.06 -7.21
N ASN A 91 20.69 -10.71 -7.49
CA ASN A 91 20.61 -12.10 -7.80
C ASN A 91 20.91 -12.14 -9.27
N GLN A 92 22.21 -12.22 -9.57
CA GLN A 92 22.73 -12.48 -10.90
C GLN A 92 22.17 -13.80 -11.48
N ASN A 93 21.39 -14.58 -10.71
CA ASN A 93 20.64 -15.74 -11.18
C ASN A 93 19.17 -15.45 -11.58
N ALA A 94 18.63 -14.23 -11.43
CA ALA A 94 17.25 -13.94 -11.88
C ALA A 94 17.12 -13.81 -13.42
N GLN A 95 18.25 -13.69 -14.13
CA GLN A 95 18.29 -13.82 -15.59
C GLN A 95 18.40 -15.28 -16.07
N SER A 96 18.71 -16.26 -15.19
CA SER A 96 18.74 -17.68 -15.60
C SER A 96 17.37 -18.36 -15.63
N ASP A 97 16.36 -17.82 -14.94
CA ASP A 97 15.03 -18.44 -14.86
C ASP A 97 14.14 -18.20 -16.09
N LYS A 98 14.49 -17.23 -16.96
CA LYS A 98 13.83 -17.09 -18.27
C LYS A 98 14.36 -18.07 -19.34
N GLN A 99 15.32 -18.91 -18.98
CA GLN A 99 15.88 -19.95 -19.84
C GLN A 99 15.94 -21.31 -19.13
N SER A 100 14.93 -21.64 -18.33
CA SER A 100 14.67 -23.07 -18.06
C SER A 100 14.15 -23.70 -19.35
N SER A 101 15.06 -24.22 -20.18
CA SER A 101 14.69 -25.17 -21.24
C SER A 101 14.02 -26.36 -20.56
N ILE A 102 12.72 -26.51 -20.77
CA ILE A 102 11.99 -27.70 -20.31
C ILE A 102 12.63 -28.89 -21.02
N ASN A 103 13.29 -29.76 -20.25
CA ASN A 103 13.88 -30.99 -20.76
C ASN A 103 12.87 -32.12 -20.61
N VAL A 104 12.62 -32.86 -21.69
CA VAL A 104 11.71 -34.00 -21.71
C VAL A 104 12.53 -35.29 -21.69
N LYS A 105 12.14 -36.23 -20.83
CA LYS A 105 12.75 -37.57 -20.74
C LYS A 105 12.22 -38.46 -21.86
N ASN A 106 13.10 -38.94 -22.73
CA ASN A 106 12.73 -39.86 -23.80
C ASN A 106 12.55 -41.30 -23.26
N LYS A 107 12.01 -42.21 -24.09
CA LYS A 107 11.79 -43.62 -23.71
C LYS A 107 13.08 -44.38 -23.36
N SER A 108 14.23 -43.88 -23.82
CA SER A 108 15.56 -44.43 -23.52
C SER A 108 16.09 -43.98 -22.15
N GLY A 109 15.43 -43.00 -21.52
CA GLY A 109 15.79 -42.47 -20.21
C GLY A 109 16.63 -41.20 -20.24
N ASP A 110 17.07 -40.75 -21.41
CA ASP A 110 17.88 -39.55 -21.59
C ASP A 110 17.03 -38.28 -21.60
N LEU A 111 17.61 -37.19 -21.11
CA LEU A 111 16.98 -35.86 -21.09
C LEU A 111 17.36 -35.11 -22.37
N SER A 112 16.36 -34.61 -23.10
CA SER A 112 16.54 -33.78 -24.29
C SER A 112 15.70 -32.51 -24.21
N PRO A 113 16.21 -31.35 -24.68
CA PRO A 113 15.47 -30.09 -24.66
C PRO A 113 14.24 -30.15 -25.57
N ILE A 114 13.13 -29.52 -25.15
CA ILE A 114 11.92 -29.42 -25.96
C ILE A 114 12.16 -28.42 -27.11
N ASN A 115 12.01 -28.89 -28.35
CA ASN A 115 11.95 -28.00 -29.51
C ASN A 115 10.49 -27.62 -29.72
N PHE A 116 10.18 -26.32 -29.69
CA PHE A 116 8.86 -25.78 -30.07
C PHE A 116 8.73 -25.67 -31.59
#